data_AF-A0A1G8CAE7-F1
#
_entry.id   AF-A0A1G8CAE7-F1
#
_cell.length_a   1.000
_cell.length_b   1.000
_cell.length_c   1.000
_cell.angle_alpha   90.00
_cell.angle_beta   90.00
_cell.angle_gamma   90.00
#
_symmetry.space_group_name_H-M   'P 1'
#
loop_
_entity.id
_entity.type
_entity.pdbx_description
1 polymer ?
#
loop_
_entity_poly.entity_id
_entity_poly.type
_entity_poly.pdbx_seq_one_letter_code
_entity_poly.pdbx_strand_id
1 'polypeptide(L)' 'MTTRAVPFHCPYCGDEDLEPYEGEPDVAGSATGVNVAGSATGGGWYCRACARAFKLKFLGIGVKI' A
#
# COMPACT_ATOMS: atom_id res chain seq x y z
N MET A 1 -18.92 -5.36 -5.54
CA MET A 1 -18.22 -4.27 -4.84
C MET A 1 -17.00 -4.82 -4.12
N THR A 2 -15.84 -4.93 -4.76
CA THR A 2 -14.58 -5.15 -4.04
C THR A 2 -13.50 -4.29 -4.68
N THR A 3 -13.60 -2.98 -4.45
CA THR A 3 -12.49 -2.09 -4.81
C THR A 3 -11.32 -2.41 -3.89
N ARG A 4 -10.10 -2.39 -4.42
CA ARG A 4 -8.89 -2.57 -3.62
C ARG A 4 -8.78 -1.40 -2.64
N ALA A 5 -8.48 -1.67 -1.38
CA ALA A 5 -8.25 -0.62 -0.40
C ALA A 5 -7.01 0.21 -0.77
N VAL A 6 -7.19 1.51 -0.95
CA VAL A 6 -6.14 2.51 -1.16
C VAL A 6 -6.07 3.39 0.10
N PRO A 7 -4.87 3.68 0.65
CA PRO A 7 -4.75 4.66 1.71
C PRO A 7 -5.04 6.06 1.15
N PHE A 8 -5.95 6.79 1.80
CA PHE A 8 -6.23 8.18 1.44
C PHE A 8 -5.29 9.18 2.12
N HIS A 9 -4.69 8.82 3.26
CA HIS A 9 -3.87 9.72 4.07
C HIS A 9 -2.55 9.06 4.49
N CYS A 10 -1.48 9.85 4.52
CA CYS A 10 -0.18 9.43 5.02
C CYS A 10 -0.26 9.11 6.53
N PRO A 11 0.16 7.92 6.99
CA PRO A 11 0.18 7.58 8.42
C PRO A 11 1.11 8.46 9.27
N TYR A 12 1.99 9.22 8.62
CA TYR A 12 3.00 10.02 9.31
C TYR A 12 2.63 11.50 9.43
N CYS A 13 2.18 12.14 8.33
CA CYS A 13 1.85 13.57 8.33
C CYS A 13 0.37 13.88 8.10
N GLY A 14 -0.45 12.89 7.76
CA GLY A 14 -1.87 13.09 7.47
C GLY A 14 -2.18 13.74 6.12
N ASP A 15 -1.18 13.97 5.27
CA ASP A 15 -1.37 14.53 3.93
C ASP A 15 -1.92 13.49 2.94
N GLU A 16 -2.60 13.94 1.89
CA GLU A 16 -3.24 13.11 0.86
C GLU A 16 -2.36 12.93 -0.38
N ASP A 17 -1.22 13.65 -0.47
CA ASP A 17 -0.24 13.55 -1.55
C ASP A 17 0.57 12.23 -1.49
N LEU A 18 -0.09 11.11 -1.84
CA LEU A 18 0.45 9.75 -1.89
C LEU A 18 0.60 9.25 -3.34
N GLU A 19 1.77 8.70 -3.67
CA GLU A 19 2.04 8.03 -4.95
C GLU A 19 2.50 6.57 -4.76
N PRO A 20 2.19 5.65 -5.69
CA PRO A 20 2.69 4.29 -5.65
C PRO A 20 4.23 4.25 -5.68
N TYR A 21 4.82 3.42 -4.85
CA TYR A 21 6.28 3.24 -4.74
C TYR A 21 6.68 1.78 -4.98
N GLU A 22 7.50 1.56 -6.00
CA GLU A 22 8.11 0.26 -6.30
C GLU A 22 9.34 0.07 -5.40
N GLY A 23 9.11 -0.42 -4.17
CA GLY A 23 10.18 -0.97 -3.32
C GLY A 23 10.42 -2.44 -3.63
N GLU A 24 11.63 -2.94 -3.37
CA GLU A 24 12.11 -4.31 -3.64
C GLU A 24 11.03 -5.38 -3.40
N PRO A 25 10.79 -6.31 -4.36
CA PRO A 25 9.86 -7.41 -4.18
C PRO A 25 10.21 -8.20 -2.91
N ASP A 26 9.24 -8.32 -2.02
CA ASP A 26 9.42 -9.06 -0.78
C ASP A 26 9.79 -10.52 -1.09
N VAL A 27 10.92 -10.99 -0.55
CA VAL A 27 11.32 -12.41 -0.53
C VAL A 27 10.41 -13.28 0.37
N ALA A 28 9.20 -12.81 0.68
CA ALA A 28 8.29 -13.44 1.64
C ALA A 28 6.81 -13.30 1.24
N GLY A 29 6.43 -13.84 0.07
CA GLY A 29 5.04 -14.23 -0.20
C GLY A 29 4.52 -13.98 -1.61
N SER A 30 4.97 -14.79 -2.57
CA SER A 30 4.38 -14.87 -3.92
C SER A 30 2.93 -15.36 -3.89
N ALA A 31 2.01 -14.54 -4.41
CA ALA A 31 0.87 -15.01 -5.18
C ALA A 31 0.83 -14.18 -6.47
N THR A 32 1.41 -14.75 -7.52
CA THR A 32 1.62 -14.16 -8.85
C THR A 32 0.35 -13.51 -9.41
N GLY A 33 0.47 -12.23 -9.77
CA GLY A 33 -0.56 -11.47 -10.48
C GLY A 33 0.01 -10.16 -10.98
N VAL A 34 0.80 -10.22 -12.06
CA VAL A 34 1.14 -9.05 -12.87
C VAL A 34 -0.10 -8.66 -13.67
N ASN A 35 -0.70 -7.52 -13.34
CA ASN A 35 -1.59 -6.79 -14.24
C ASN A 35 -1.12 -5.34 -14.28
N VAL A 36 -0.55 -4.95 -15.42
CA VAL A 36 -0.14 -3.57 -15.72
C VAL A 36 -1.40 -2.77 -16.06
N ALA A 37 -2.09 -2.30 -15.03
CA ALA A 37 -3.00 -1.16 -15.03
C ALA A 37 -3.34 -0.81 -13.56
N GLY A 38 -2.67 0.21 -13.00
CA GLY A 38 -3.06 0.87 -11.76
C GLY A 38 -2.94 0.03 -10.47
N SER A 39 -1.72 -0.06 -9.94
CA SER A 39 -1.34 -0.41 -8.56
C SER A 39 -2.27 -1.37 -7.81
N ALA A 40 -2.06 -2.68 -8.02
CA ALA A 40 -2.82 -3.69 -7.30
C ALA A 40 -2.07 -5.01 -6.99
N THR A 41 -0.77 -4.98 -6.68
CA THR A 41 -0.15 -6.13 -5.99
C THR A 41 1.04 -5.66 -5.16
N GLY A 42 0.93 -5.63 -3.81
CA GLY A 42 2.07 -5.53 -2.88
C GLY A 42 2.94 -4.26 -2.85
N GLY A 43 2.77 -3.29 -3.77
CA GLY A 43 3.61 -2.09 -3.85
C GLY A 43 3.51 -1.17 -2.63
N GLY A 44 4.63 -0.51 -2.29
CA GLY A 44 4.67 0.53 -1.27
C GLY A 44 3.99 1.82 -1.72
N TRP A 45 3.97 2.80 -0.83
CA TRP A 45 3.44 4.14 -1.02
C TRP A 45 4.50 5.15 -0.59
N TYR A 46 4.64 6.24 -1.33
CA TYR A 46 5.49 7.36 -0.99
C TYR A 46 4.66 8.63 -0.81
N CYS A 47 4.93 9.39 0.24
CA CYS A 47 4.28 10.68 0.50
C CYS A 47 5.17 11.83 0.06
N ARG A 48 4.67 12.68 -0.85
CA ARG A 48 5.42 13.85 -1.36
C ARG A 48 5.59 14.95 -0.31
N ALA A 49 4.65 15.08 0.63
CA ALA A 49 4.66 16.13 1.65
C ALA A 49 5.74 15.91 2.73
N CYS A 50 5.98 14.66 3.14
CA CYS A 50 6.94 14.34 4.20
C CYS A 50 8.09 13.41 3.76
N ALA A 51 8.16 13.07 2.48
CA ALA A 51 9.20 12.24 1.86
C ALA A 51 9.36 10.83 2.46
N ARG A 52 8.29 10.25 3.03
CA ARG A 52 8.33 8.90 3.64
C ARG A 52 7.70 7.85 2.73
N ALA A 53 8.38 6.71 2.61
CA ALA A 53 7.85 5.49 2.00
C ALA A 53 7.33 4.50 3.06
N PHE A 54 6.25 3.79 2.77
CA PHE A 54 5.66 2.76 3.63
C PHE A 54 4.96 1.67 2.82
N LYS A 55 4.63 0.54 3.45
CA LYS A 55 3.86 -0.55 2.83
C LYS A 55 2.68 -0.96 3.71
N LEU A 56 1.60 -1.42 3.09
CA LEU A 56 0.42 -1.92 3.79
C LEU A 56 0.31 -3.43 3.65
N LYS A 57 -0.06 -4.10 4.75
CA LYS A 57 -0.35 -5.54 4.78
C LYS A 57 -1.72 -5.74 5.39
N PHE A 58 -2.62 -6.42 4.68
CA PHE A 58 -3.87 -6.88 5.27
C PHE A 58 -3.56 -8.02 6.26
N LEU A 59 -3.98 -7.85 7.50
CA LEU A 59 -3.79 -8.85 8.56
C LEU A 59 -5.07 -9.67 8.83
N GLY A 60 -6.25 -9.12 8.56
CA GLY A 60 -7.54 -9.74 8.87
C GLY A 60 -8.59 -8.70 9.29
N ILE A 61 -9.82 -9.15 9.55
CA ILE A 61 -10.88 -8.32 10.16
C ILE A 61 -10.73 -8.43 11.68
N GLY A 62 -10.49 -7.32 12.37
CA GLY A 62 -10.23 -7.32 13.80
C GLY A 62 -11.51 -7.30 14.65
N VAL A 63 -11.56 -8.15 15.68
CA VAL A 63 -12.47 -8.02 16.84
C VAL A 63 -11.59 -7.85 18.08
N LYS A 64 -11.84 -6.80 18.85
CA LYS A 64 -11.12 -6.50 20.09
C LYS A 64 -11.79 -7.28 21.23
N ILE A 65 -11.04 -8.14 21.92
CA ILE A 65 -11.46 -8.72 23.20
C ILE A 65 -11.38 -7.68 24.33
#